data_AF-A0A7J2H6W9-F1
#
_entry.id   AF-A0A7J2H6W9-F1
#
_cell.length_a   1.000
_cell.length_b   1.000
_cell.length_c   1.000
_cell.angle_alpha   90.00
_cell.angle_beta   90.00
_cell.angle_gamma   90.00
#
_symmetry.space_group_name_H-M   'P 1'
#
loop_
_entity.id
_entity.type
_entity.pdbx_description
1 polymer ?
#
loop_
_entity_poly.entity_id
_entity_poly.type
_entity_poly.pdbx_seq_one_letter_code
_entity_poly.pdbx_strand_id
1 'polypeptide(L)' 'MVAVEERKRELVEAVLRVFRYSPAFDKVTERSVKRVLMKLDVEDLTLLANVADDLLLALREALESRGVTSSQGGA' A
#
# COMPACT_ATOMS: atom_id res chain seq x y z
N MET A 1 -23.98 -8.05 2.62
CA MET A 1 -23.35 -6.94 3.37
C MET A 1 -21.92 -7.25 3.81
N VAL A 2 -21.62 -8.43 4.36
CA VAL A 2 -20.25 -8.82 4.81
C VAL A 2 -19.19 -8.70 3.71
N ALA A 3 -19.49 -9.16 2.49
CA ALA A 3 -18.55 -9.14 1.36
C ALA A 3 -18.08 -7.72 0.94
N VAL A 4 -18.93 -6.70 1.12
CA VAL A 4 -18.59 -5.31 0.74
C VAL A 4 -17.60 -4.72 1.75
N GLU A 5 -17.83 -4.93 3.04
CA GLU A 5 -16.93 -4.46 4.10
C GLU A 5 -15.58 -5.18 4.06
N GLU A 6 -15.58 -6.47 3.77
CA GLU A 6 -14.36 -7.25 3.56
C GLU A 6 -13.58 -6.72 2.35
N ARG A 7 -14.25 -6.50 1.21
CA ARG A 7 -13.62 -5.92 0.03
C ARG A 7 -13.03 -4.52 0.30
N LYS A 8 -13.74 -3.65 1.01
CA LYS A 8 -13.20 -2.34 1.39
C LYS A 8 -11.94 -2.48 2.25
N ARG A 9 -11.90 -3.44 3.18
CA ARG A 9 -10.70 -3.67 4.00
C ARG A 9 -9.50 -4.11 3.17
N GLU A 10 -9.70 -4.97 2.17
CA GLU A 10 -8.65 -5.38 1.24
C GLU A 10 -8.10 -4.18 0.46
N LEU A 11 -9.00 -3.36 -0.12
CA LEU A 11 -8.61 -2.18 -0.90
C LEU A 11 -7.87 -1.15 -0.05
N VAL A 12 -8.34 -0.90 1.17
CA VAL A 12 -7.66 -0.02 2.13
C VAL A 12 -6.26 -0.55 2.45
N GLU A 13 -6.11 -1.87 2.65
CA GLU A 13 -4.82 -2.47 2.95
C GLU A 13 -3.84 -2.35 1.77
N ALA A 14 -4.31 -2.47 0.52
CA ALA A 14 -3.50 -2.23 -0.67
C ALA A 14 -2.91 -0.81 -0.68
N VAL A 15 -3.75 0.21 -0.45
CA VAL A 15 -3.30 1.61 -0.36
C VAL A 15 -2.31 1.83 0.78
N LEU A 16 -2.56 1.26 1.97
CA LEU A 16 -1.68 1.42 3.13
C LEU A 16 -0.28 0.81 2.92
N ARG A 17 -0.14 -0.24 2.10
CA ARG A 17 1.16 -0.87 1.81
C ARG A 17 2.14 0.11 1.18
N VAL A 18 1.70 0.97 0.27
CA VAL A 18 2.53 2.04 -0.31
C VAL A 18 2.94 3.05 0.76
N PHE A 19 1.99 3.53 1.57
CA PHE A 19 2.30 4.59 2.53
C PHE A 19 3.31 4.15 3.59
N ARG A 20 3.37 2.86 3.93
CA ARG A 20 4.36 2.30 4.87
C ARG A 20 5.82 2.40 4.38
N TYR A 21 6.07 2.75 3.11
CA TYR A 21 7.43 3.08 2.64
C TYR A 21 7.90 4.46 3.09
N SER A 22 6.99 5.34 3.52
CA SER A 22 7.37 6.63 4.09
C SER A 22 7.80 6.48 5.55
N PRO A 23 9.01 6.92 5.95
CA PRO A 23 9.44 6.89 7.35
C PRO A 23 8.55 7.72 8.28
N ALA A 24 7.83 8.71 7.75
CA ALA A 24 6.89 9.53 8.50
C ALA A 24 5.53 8.84 8.74
N PHE A 25 5.29 7.67 8.12
CA PHE A 25 4.01 6.96 8.22
C PHE A 25 3.97 6.03 9.44
N ASP A 26 3.73 6.64 10.60
CA ASP A 26 3.63 5.92 11.87
C ASP A 26 2.24 5.30 12.13
N LYS A 27 2.10 4.58 13.26
CA LYS A 27 0.85 3.90 13.64
C LYS A 27 -0.31 4.84 13.95
N VAL A 28 -0.04 6.11 14.28
CA VAL A 28 -1.07 7.12 14.55
C VAL A 28 -1.62 7.64 13.22
N THR A 29 -0.73 7.92 12.28
CA THR A 29 -1.02 8.34 10.91
C THR A 29 -1.75 7.23 10.17
N GLU A 30 -1.29 5.98 10.26
CA GLU A 30 -1.93 4.80 9.67
C GLU A 30 -3.39 4.65 10.11
N ARG A 31 -3.67 4.79 11.41
CA ARG A 31 -5.04 4.74 11.94
C ARG A 31 -5.92 5.87 11.42
N SER A 32 -5.35 7.07 11.26
CA SER A 32 -6.09 8.23 10.76
C SER A 32 -6.39 8.11 9.26
N VAL A 33 -5.40 7.70 8.46
CA VAL A 33 -5.59 7.42 7.04
C VAL A 33 -6.59 6.29 6.82
N LYS A 34 -6.51 5.20 7.59
CA LYS A 34 -7.49 4.11 7.53
C LYS A 34 -8.93 4.60 7.76
N ARG A 35 -9.13 5.51 8.72
CA ARG A 35 -10.45 6.12 8.97
C ARG A 35 -10.93 6.99 7.81
N VAL A 36 -10.04 7.67 7.11
CA VAL A 36 -10.38 8.46 5.91
C VAL A 36 -10.77 7.53 4.76
N LEU A 37 -9.93 6.55 4.45
CA LEU A 37 -10.16 5.62 3.34
C LEU A 37 -11.45 4.81 3.53
N MET A 38 -11.78 4.40 4.75
CA MET A 38 -13.04 3.66 5.02
C MET A 38 -14.31 4.46 4.70
N LYS A 39 -14.24 5.79 4.56
CA LYS A 39 -15.40 6.63 4.19
C LYS A 39 -15.69 6.62 2.69
N LEU A 40 -14.69 6.28 1.87
CA LEU A 40 -14.85 6.19 0.43
C LEU A 40 -15.72 4.99 0.05
N ASP A 41 -16.36 5.06 -1.11
CA ASP A 41 -17.06 3.90 -1.66
C ASP A 41 -16.06 2.89 -2.24
N VAL A 42 -16.59 1.77 -2.73
CA VAL A 42 -15.77 0.67 -3.28
C VAL A 42 -15.10 1.08 -4.59
N GLU A 43 -15.75 1.92 -5.40
CA GLU A 43 -15.25 2.32 -6.71
C GLU A 43 -14.04 3.26 -6.56
N ASP A 44 -14.19 4.29 -5.73
CA ASP A 44 -13.11 5.21 -5.36
C ASP A 44 -11.92 4.47 -4.72
N LEU A 45 -12.21 3.54 -3.79
CA LEU A 45 -11.16 2.72 -3.18
C LEU A 45 -10.46 1.81 -4.17
N THR A 46 -11.19 1.28 -5.15
CA THR A 46 -10.61 0.42 -6.19
C THR A 46 -9.68 1.23 -7.07
N LEU A 47 -10.07 2.44 -7.47
CA LEU A 47 -9.21 3.35 -8.22
C LEU A 47 -7.93 3.66 -7.46
N LEU A 48 -8.03 4.01 -6.17
CA LEU A 48 -6.86 4.30 -5.33
C LEU A 48 -5.96 3.08 -5.12
N ALA A 49 -6.54 1.90 -4.92
CA ALA A 49 -5.78 0.67 -4.74
C ALA A 49 -4.97 0.32 -6.00
N ASN A 50 -5.56 0.45 -7.19
CA ASN A 50 -4.86 0.21 -8.44
C ASN A 50 -3.66 1.16 -8.62
N VAL A 51 -3.87 2.46 -8.38
CA VAL A 51 -2.77 3.45 -8.44
C VAL A 51 -1.69 3.15 -7.40
N ALA A 52 -2.07 2.72 -6.20
CA ALA A 52 -1.12 2.32 -5.17
C ALA A 52 -0.31 1.08 -5.57
N ASP A 53 -0.93 0.07 -6.18
CA ASP A 53 -0.21 -1.12 -6.65
C ASP A 53 0.81 -0.77 -7.76
N ASP A 54 0.44 0.11 -8.70
CA ASP A 54 1.37 0.60 -9.73
C ASP A 54 2.56 1.37 -9.12
N LEU A 55 2.28 2.24 -8.13
CA LEU A 55 3.34 2.96 -7.40
C LEU A 55 4.23 2.01 -6.61
N LEU A 56 3.67 0.97 -6.00
CA LEU A 56 4.43 -0.03 -5.26
C LEU A 56 5.37 -0.80 -6.18
N LEU A 57 4.91 -1.16 -7.39
CA LEU A 57 5.74 -1.80 -8.40
C LEU A 57 6.91 -0.87 -8.81
N ALA A 58 6.61 0.37 -9.16
CA ALA A 58 7.63 1.36 -9.53
C ALA A 58 8.65 1.60 -8.40
N LEU A 59 8.20 1.64 -7.14
CA LEU A 59 9.07 1.76 -5.98
C LEU A 59 9.99 0.54 -5.82
N ARG A 60 9.48 -0.68 -6.05
CA ARG A 60 10.28 -1.90 -5.98
C ARG A 60 11.34 -1.92 -7.08
N GLU A 61 10.97 -1.65 -8.32
CA GLU A 61 11.90 -1.56 -9.46
C GLU A 61 12.97 -0.48 -9.22
N ALA A 62 12.59 0.66 -8.66
CA ALA A 62 13.51 1.73 -8.29
C ALA A 62 14.48 1.32 -7.16
N LEU A 63 14.07 0.47 -6.22
CA LEU A 63 14.93 -0.04 -5.16
C LEU A 63 15.88 -1.15 -5.66
N GLU A 64 15.40 -2.03 -6.52
CA GLU A 64 16.18 -3.10 -7.15
C GLU A 64 17.26 -2.52 -8.08
N SER A 65 16.91 -1.55 -8.92
CA SER A 65 17.85 -0.86 -9.82
C SER A 65 18.93 -0.06 -9.07
N ARG A 66 18.68 0.34 -7.81
CA ARG A 66 19.68 0.99 -6.94
C ARG A 66 20.62 0.00 -6.25
N GLY A 67 20.55 -1.29 -6.57
CA GLY A 67 21.53 -2.27 -6.11
C GLY A 67 21.29 -2.81 -4.71
N VAL A 68 20.05 -2.77 -4.19
CA VAL A 68 19.67 -3.61 -3.04
C VAL A 68 19.38 -5.02 -3.56
N THR A 69 20.33 -5.61 -4.28
CA THR A 69 20.38 -7.06 -4.43
C THR A 69 20.96 -7.57 -3.13
N SER A 70 20.12 -8.17 -2.30
CA SER A 70 20.57 -9.06 -1.23
C SER A 70 21.70 -9.91 -1.78
N SER A 71 22.91 -9.71 -1.26
CA SER A 71 24.06 -10.55 -1.54
C SER A 71 23.73 -11.95 -1.02
N GLN A 72 23.16 -12.79 -1.89
CA GLN A 72 23.23 -14.23 -1.74
C GLN A 72 24.35 -14.73 -2.65
N GLY A 73 25.33 -15.38 -2.05
CA GLY A 73 26.24 -16.31 -2.70
C GLY A 73 27.66 -15.80 -2.90
N GLY A 74 28.60 -16.27 -2.07
CA GLY A 74 30.02 -16.16 -2.37
C GLY A 74 30.95 -16.62 -1.25
N ALA A 75 31.36 -17.90 -1.37
CA ALA A 75 32.43 -18.64 -0.68
C ALA A 75 32.11 -19.25 0.69
#